data_AF-A0A538BBU4-F1
#
_entry.id   AF-A0A538BBU4-F1
#
_cell.length_a   1.000
_cell.length_b   1.000
_cell.length_c   1.000
_cell.angle_alpha   90.00
_cell.angle_beta   90.00
_cell.angle_gamma   90.00
#
_symmetry.space_group_name_H-M   'P 1'
#
loop_
_entity.id
_entity.type
_entity.pdbx_description
1 polymer ?
#
loop_
_entity_poly.entity_id
_entity_poly.type
_entity_poly.pdbx_seq_one_letter_code
_entity_poly.pdbx_strand_id
1 'polypeptide(L)'
;MGNMPPSEPGGAGAGSGPDWGEMKGKLQAARGADRMILIAGLVFFIDAFLPWYGVRFKALGINFGSLNASGWHSGGWAVLAIIFALLDMLFAAARVVGAKFDLGQMRDGVVYIVLGGGAFLFTLLRLITVSNFTKYGLYIALVAGAFLAYGGWMKLQAKS
;
A
#
# COMPACT_ATOMS: atom_id res chain seq x y z
N MET A 1 50.83 7.89 -56.35
CA MET A 1 50.57 8.68 -55.13
C MET A 1 49.07 8.87 -55.02
N GLY A 2 48.45 8.23 -54.04
CA GLY A 2 47.03 8.39 -53.73
C GLY A 2 46.83 7.96 -52.29
N ASN A 3 47.17 8.85 -51.35
CA ASN A 3 46.94 8.62 -49.93
C ASN A 3 45.42 8.56 -49.71
N MET A 4 44.89 7.38 -49.37
CA MET A 4 43.54 7.26 -48.83
C MET A 4 43.54 7.87 -47.41
N PRO A 5 42.62 8.79 -47.09
CA PRO A 5 42.46 9.24 -45.72
C PRO A 5 42.03 8.07 -44.82
N PRO A 6 42.48 8.01 -43.56
CA PRO A 6 42.06 6.99 -42.62
C PRO A 6 40.54 7.05 -42.43
N SER A 7 39.87 5.91 -42.56
CA SER A 7 38.45 5.76 -42.24
C SER A 7 38.24 6.10 -40.77
N GLU A 8 37.45 7.13 -40.50
CA GLU A 8 36.99 7.44 -39.15
C GLU A 8 36.35 6.20 -38.53
N PRO A 9 36.67 5.84 -37.27
CA PRO A 9 35.90 4.85 -36.53
C PRO A 9 34.52 5.47 -36.23
N GLY A 10 33.60 5.32 -37.18
CA GLY A 10 32.22 5.77 -37.07
C GLY A 10 31.51 5.05 -35.93
N GLY A 11 31.38 5.77 -34.81
CA GLY A 11 30.26 5.65 -33.88
C GLY A 11 30.07 4.29 -33.22
N ALA A 12 31.09 3.77 -32.53
CA ALA A 12 30.81 2.88 -31.40
C ALA A 12 29.98 3.67 -30.39
N GLY A 13 28.72 3.25 -30.23
CA GLY A 13 27.67 3.95 -29.50
C GLY A 13 28.20 4.63 -28.25
N ALA A 14 28.08 5.96 -28.22
CA ALA A 14 28.12 6.72 -26.99
C ALA A 14 27.04 6.12 -26.09
N GLY A 15 27.46 5.24 -25.18
CA GLY A 15 26.60 4.71 -24.15
C GLY A 15 25.94 5.90 -23.50
N SER A 16 24.63 6.00 -23.65
CA SER A 16 23.82 6.98 -22.95
C SER A 16 24.21 6.85 -21.48
N GLY A 17 24.90 7.86 -20.96
CA GLY A 17 25.25 7.91 -19.55
C GLY A 17 23.99 7.75 -18.71
N PRO A 18 24.12 7.44 -17.41
CA PRO A 18 22.97 7.30 -16.52
C PRO A 18 21.94 8.41 -16.74
N ASP A 19 20.70 8.07 -17.09
CA ASP A 19 19.64 9.07 -17.25
C ASP A 19 19.29 9.64 -15.88
N TRP A 20 19.99 10.72 -15.53
CA TRP A 20 19.83 11.41 -14.25
C TRP A 20 18.43 12.00 -14.06
N GLY A 21 17.68 12.25 -15.14
CA GLY A 21 16.30 12.72 -15.09
C GLY A 21 15.36 11.61 -14.64
N GLU A 22 15.45 10.45 -15.30
CA GLU A 22 14.70 9.25 -14.94
C GLU A 22 14.99 8.82 -13.50
N MET A 23 16.27 8.80 -13.10
CA MET A 23 16.68 8.41 -11.75
C MET A 23 16.11 9.33 -10.66
N LYS A 24 16.14 10.65 -10.87
CA LYS A 24 15.54 11.61 -9.93
C LYS A 24 14.03 11.38 -9.81
N GLY A 25 13.34 11.09 -10.92
CA GLY A 25 11.93 10.73 -10.93
C GLY A 25 11.63 9.47 -10.10
N LYS A 26 12.40 8.39 -10.31
CA LYS A 26 12.27 7.13 -9.54
C LYS A 26 12.51 7.33 -8.04
N LEU A 27 13.49 8.15 -7.66
CA LEU A 27 13.78 8.48 -6.25
C LEU A 27 12.65 9.28 -5.59
N GLN A 28 12.10 10.27 -6.28
CA GLN A 28 10.97 11.04 -5.77
C GLN A 28 9.72 10.17 -5.64
N ALA A 29 9.44 9.32 -6.63
CA ALA A 29 8.32 8.38 -6.59
C ALA A 29 8.44 7.39 -5.43
N ALA A 30 9.64 6.84 -5.17
CA ALA A 30 9.89 5.95 -4.04
C ALA A 30 9.62 6.63 -2.69
N ARG A 31 10.11 7.87 -2.50
CA ARG A 31 9.82 8.67 -1.30
C ARG A 31 8.33 8.99 -1.15
N GLY A 32 7.66 9.28 -2.26
CA GLY A 32 6.22 9.50 -2.29
C GLY A 32 5.44 8.24 -1.85
N ALA A 33 5.83 7.08 -2.36
CA ALA A 33 5.22 5.80 -2.02
C ALA A 33 5.42 5.42 -0.55
N ASP A 34 6.62 5.61 0.01
CA ASP A 34 6.88 5.39 1.45
C ASP A 34 5.96 6.24 2.33
N ARG A 35 5.90 7.55 2.07
CA ARG A 35 5.04 8.46 2.82
C ARG A 35 3.57 8.05 2.72
N MET A 36 3.13 7.68 1.52
CA MET A 36 1.74 7.27 1.29
C MET A 36 1.39 5.99 2.05
N ILE A 37 2.24 4.96 2.02
CA ILE A 37 2.03 3.70 2.76
C ILE A 37 1.95 3.98 4.26
N LEU A 38 2.86 4.81 4.79
CA LEU A 38 2.87 5.15 6.21
C LEU A 38 1.59 5.89 6.64
N ILE A 39 1.15 6.87 5.86
CA ILE A 39 -0.09 7.62 6.17
C ILE A 39 -1.31 6.71 6.06
N ALA A 40 -1.42 5.93 4.98
CA ALA A 40 -2.54 5.02 4.77
C ALA A 40 -2.59 3.94 5.85
N GLY A 41 -1.44 3.39 6.24
CA GLY A 41 -1.33 2.40 7.31
C GLY A 41 -1.72 2.97 8.67
N LEU A 42 -1.34 4.21 8.97
CA LEU A 42 -1.73 4.88 10.21
C LEU A 42 -3.24 5.15 10.25
N VAL A 43 -3.81 5.59 9.12
CA VAL A 43 -5.27 5.77 8.99
C VAL A 43 -5.99 4.44 9.19
N PHE A 44 -5.52 3.36 8.55
CA PHE A 44 -6.10 2.02 8.71
C PHE A 44 -6.00 1.55 10.16
N PHE A 45 -4.86 1.76 10.82
CA PHE A 45 -4.66 1.40 12.22
C PHE A 45 -5.65 2.10 13.15
N ILE A 46 -5.84 3.41 13.00
CA ILE A 46 -6.83 4.18 13.77
C ILE A 46 -8.23 3.66 13.47
N ASP A 47 -8.53 3.42 12.20
CA ASP A 47 -9.83 2.93 11.76
C ASP A 47 -10.17 1.53 12.26
N ALA A 48 -9.18 0.67 12.51
CA ALA A 48 -9.38 -0.66 13.07
C ALA A 48 -10.12 -0.65 14.43
N PHE A 49 -10.04 0.48 15.17
CA PHE A 49 -10.76 0.69 16.43
C PHE A 49 -12.11 1.39 16.27
N LEU A 50 -12.39 1.96 15.10
CA LEU A 50 -13.68 2.62 14.82
C LEU A 50 -14.79 1.58 14.57
N PRO A 51 -16.06 1.97 14.75
CA PRO A 51 -17.19 1.09 14.45
C PRO A 51 -17.26 0.76 12.96
N TRP A 52 -16.98 -0.50 12.62
CA TRP A 52 -17.16 -1.03 11.26
C TRP A 52 -18.60 -1.51 11.04
N TYR A 53 -19.23 -2.01 12.11
CA TYR A 53 -20.63 -2.43 12.12
C TYR A 53 -21.34 -1.91 13.35
N GLY A 54 -22.66 -1.74 13.26
CA GLY A 54 -23.46 -1.58 14.46
C GLY A 54 -24.94 -1.35 14.21
N VAL A 55 -25.73 -1.68 15.22
CA VAL A 55 -27.19 -1.54 15.23
C VAL A 55 -27.60 -0.48 16.25
N ARG A 56 -28.62 0.31 15.91
CA ARG A 56 -29.25 1.26 16.83
C ARG A 56 -30.64 0.75 17.17
N PHE A 57 -30.94 0.66 18.47
CA PHE A 57 -32.28 0.29 18.93
C PHE A 57 -33.11 1.55 19.10
N LYS A 58 -34.17 1.66 18.31
CA LYS A 58 -35.15 2.75 18.40
C LYS A 58 -36.53 2.16 18.70
N ALA A 59 -37.21 2.71 19.70
CA ALA A 59 -38.63 2.48 19.94
C ALA A 59 -39.32 3.83 20.15
N LEU A 60 -40.52 4.01 19.59
CA LEU A 60 -41.27 5.28 19.68
C LEU A 60 -40.47 6.54 19.30
N GLY A 61 -39.51 6.42 18.37
CA GLY A 61 -38.64 7.53 17.94
C GLY A 61 -37.47 7.85 18.88
N ILE A 62 -37.38 7.21 20.04
CA ILE A 62 -36.31 7.42 21.04
C ILE A 62 -35.21 6.36 20.85
N ASN A 63 -33.94 6.77 20.84
CA ASN A 63 -32.80 5.85 20.83
C ASN A 63 -32.60 5.26 22.24
N PHE A 64 -32.73 3.94 22.38
CA PHE A 64 -32.54 3.23 23.65
C PHE A 64 -31.11 2.67 23.81
N GLY A 65 -30.34 2.58 22.71
CA GLY A 65 -28.95 2.13 22.76
C GLY A 65 -28.36 1.85 21.39
N SER A 66 -27.04 1.67 21.34
CA SER A 66 -26.30 1.26 20.14
C SER A 66 -25.33 0.14 20.50
N LEU A 67 -25.32 -0.93 19.71
CA LEU A 67 -24.27 -1.94 19.74
C LEU A 67 -23.34 -1.72 18.56
N ASN A 68 -22.04 -1.66 18.80
CA ASN A 68 -21.01 -1.41 17.80
C ASN A 68 -19.96 -2.51 17.86
N ALA A 69 -19.48 -2.94 16.70
CA ALA A 69 -18.32 -3.80 16.58
C ALA A 69 -17.23 -3.03 15.82
N SER A 70 -16.03 -2.97 16.42
CA SER A 70 -14.85 -2.45 15.74
C SER A 70 -14.31 -3.45 14.72
N GLY A 71 -13.35 -3.04 13.89
CA GLY A 71 -12.70 -3.95 12.94
C GLY A 71 -12.17 -5.23 13.59
N TRP A 72 -11.56 -5.11 14.77
CA TRP A 72 -11.07 -6.25 15.56
C TRP A 72 -12.15 -7.25 15.99
N HIS A 73 -13.39 -6.79 16.16
CA HIS A 73 -14.53 -7.62 16.55
C HIS A 73 -15.40 -8.02 15.36
N SER A 74 -14.95 -7.73 14.13
CA SER A 74 -15.70 -7.93 12.90
C SER A 74 -15.32 -9.23 12.17
N GLY A 75 -14.83 -10.24 12.89
CA GLY A 75 -14.55 -11.58 12.34
C GLY A 75 -13.21 -11.72 11.60
N GLY A 76 -12.92 -12.94 11.15
CA GLY A 76 -11.59 -13.33 10.66
C GLY A 76 -11.06 -12.50 9.49
N TRP A 77 -11.90 -12.21 8.49
CA TRP A 77 -11.49 -11.38 7.34
C TRP A 77 -11.07 -9.96 7.75
N ALA A 78 -11.77 -9.36 8.71
CA ALA A 78 -11.42 -8.03 9.22
C ALA A 78 -10.08 -8.07 9.97
N VAL A 79 -9.88 -9.08 10.82
CA VAL A 79 -8.62 -9.26 11.56
C VAL A 79 -7.44 -9.48 10.60
N LEU A 80 -7.61 -10.31 9.56
CA LEU A 80 -6.58 -10.50 8.53
C LEU A 80 -6.26 -9.20 7.79
N ALA A 81 -7.28 -8.43 7.42
CA ALA A 81 -7.08 -7.13 6.78
C ALA A 81 -6.25 -6.18 7.65
N ILE A 82 -6.57 -6.09 8.95
CA ILE A 82 -5.86 -5.25 9.90
C ILE A 82 -4.41 -5.72 10.06
N ILE A 83 -4.17 -7.02 10.24
CA ILE A 83 -2.82 -7.57 10.38
C ILE A 83 -1.97 -7.23 9.15
N PHE A 84 -2.52 -7.45 7.94
CA PHE A 84 -1.81 -7.15 6.70
C PHE A 84 -1.49 -5.66 6.56
N ALA A 85 -2.44 -4.77 6.89
CA ALA A 85 -2.21 -3.33 6.86
C ALA A 85 -1.11 -2.90 7.86
N LEU A 86 -1.09 -3.48 9.06
CA LEU A 86 -0.08 -3.18 10.07
C LEU A 86 1.29 -3.69 9.67
N LEU A 87 1.37 -4.91 9.13
CA LEU A 87 2.63 -5.44 8.62
C LEU A 87 3.16 -4.57 7.48
N ASP A 88 2.31 -4.11 6.56
CA ASP A 88 2.71 -3.22 5.47
C ASP A 88 3.31 -1.91 5.98
N MET A 89 2.61 -1.28 6.94
CA MET A 89 3.05 -0.04 7.58
C MET A 89 4.35 -0.22 8.37
N LEU A 90 4.45 -1.28 9.19
CA LEU A 90 5.63 -1.56 9.99
C LEU A 90 6.83 -1.89 9.11
N PHE A 91 6.62 -2.61 8.02
CA PHE A 91 7.66 -2.91 7.05
C PHE A 91 8.16 -1.64 6.35
N ALA A 92 7.25 -0.74 5.95
CA ALA A 92 7.60 0.58 5.44
C ALA A 92 8.40 1.40 6.47
N ALA A 93 7.93 1.45 7.72
CA ALA A 93 8.59 2.20 8.79
C ALA A 93 10.00 1.68 9.04
N ALA A 94 10.16 0.35 9.13
CA ALA A 94 11.45 -0.31 9.30
C ALA A 94 12.43 0.04 8.16
N ARG A 95 11.96 0.06 6.90
CA ARG A 95 12.79 0.47 5.76
C ARG A 95 13.19 1.94 5.81
N VAL A 96 12.28 2.83 6.21
CA VAL A 96 12.56 4.27 6.33
C VAL A 96 13.61 4.54 7.40
N VAL A 97 13.63 3.80 8.50
CA VAL A 97 14.68 3.91 9.54
C VAL A 97 15.97 3.16 9.18
N GLY A 98 16.07 2.56 7.99
CA GLY A 98 17.29 1.95 7.47
C GLY A 98 17.45 0.46 7.76
N ALA A 99 16.41 -0.23 8.25
CA ALA A 99 16.47 -1.68 8.42
C ALA A 99 16.66 -2.37 7.06
N LYS A 100 17.64 -3.28 7.00
CA LYS A 100 17.91 -4.11 5.84
C LYS A 100 17.31 -5.48 6.09
N PHE A 101 16.34 -5.86 5.27
CA PHE A 101 15.76 -7.21 5.29
C PHE A 101 16.34 -7.97 4.10
N ASP A 102 16.91 -9.14 4.36
CA ASP A 102 17.28 -10.07 3.32
C ASP A 102 16.00 -10.78 2.84
N LEU A 103 15.48 -10.33 1.71
CA LEU A 103 14.30 -10.90 1.07
C LEU A 103 14.67 -11.95 0.01
N GLY A 104 15.96 -12.33 -0.07
CA GLY A 104 16.47 -13.21 -1.12
C GLY A 104 16.15 -12.67 -2.52
N GLN A 105 15.42 -13.46 -3.31
CA GLN A 105 15.00 -13.09 -4.67
C GLN A 105 13.75 -12.21 -4.71
N MET A 106 13.03 -12.02 -3.59
CA MET A 106 11.82 -11.23 -3.57
C MET A 106 12.12 -9.73 -3.61
N ARG A 107 11.58 -9.05 -4.62
CA ARG A 107 11.64 -7.59 -4.74
C ARG A 107 10.77 -6.96 -3.65
N ASP A 108 11.28 -5.94 -2.98
CA ASP A 108 10.54 -5.20 -1.94
C ASP A 108 9.10 -4.83 -2.35
N GLY A 109 8.92 -4.37 -3.59
CA GLY A 109 7.60 -3.98 -4.11
C GLY A 109 6.58 -5.12 -4.09
N VAL A 110 7.02 -6.37 -4.27
CA VAL A 110 6.14 -7.55 -4.19
C VAL A 110 5.65 -7.74 -2.76
N VAL A 111 6.51 -7.53 -1.75
CA VAL A 111 6.10 -7.61 -0.34
C VAL A 111 5.01 -6.59 -0.03
N TYR A 112 5.20 -5.33 -0.45
CA TYR A 112 4.18 -4.29 -0.25
C TYR A 112 2.88 -4.57 -1.03
N ILE A 113 2.96 -5.16 -2.22
CA ILE A 113 1.76 -5.59 -2.97
C ILE A 113 1.01 -6.71 -2.23
N VAL A 114 1.72 -7.70 -1.69
CA VAL A 114 1.08 -8.80 -0.97
C VAL A 114 0.46 -8.29 0.33
N LEU A 115 1.16 -7.43 1.08
CA LEU A 115 0.67 -6.88 2.34
C LEU A 115 -0.45 -5.87 2.11
N GLY A 116 -0.20 -4.78 1.37
CA GLY A 116 -1.20 -3.76 1.07
C GLY A 116 -2.38 -4.27 0.23
N GLY A 117 -2.09 -5.10 -0.78
CA GLY A 117 -3.12 -5.76 -1.60
C GLY A 117 -3.93 -6.79 -0.81
N GLY A 118 -3.29 -7.54 0.09
CA GLY A 118 -3.98 -8.44 1.01
C GLY A 118 -4.89 -7.68 1.99
N ALA A 119 -4.43 -6.57 2.55
CA ALA A 119 -5.25 -5.70 3.39
C ALA A 119 -6.51 -5.21 2.66
N PHE A 120 -6.34 -4.69 1.45
CA PHE A 120 -7.45 -4.27 0.60
C PHE A 120 -8.40 -5.44 0.27
N LEU A 121 -7.85 -6.57 -0.18
CA LEU A 121 -8.63 -7.75 -0.57
C LEU A 121 -9.44 -8.30 0.59
N PHE A 122 -8.85 -8.47 1.77
CA PHE A 122 -9.57 -8.97 2.94
C PHE A 122 -10.63 -7.97 3.45
N THR A 123 -10.38 -6.67 3.32
CA THR A 123 -11.38 -5.64 3.63
C THR A 123 -12.56 -5.72 2.66
N LEU A 124 -12.27 -5.89 1.37
CA LEU A 124 -13.29 -6.06 0.33
C LEU A 124 -14.08 -7.37 0.53
N LEU A 125 -13.40 -8.48 0.81
CA LEU A 125 -14.02 -9.76 1.17
C LEU A 125 -14.93 -9.60 2.39
N ARG A 126 -14.52 -8.82 3.40
CA ARG A 126 -15.36 -8.55 4.56
C ARG A 126 -16.61 -7.76 4.17
N LEU A 127 -16.48 -6.73 3.33
CA LEU A 127 -17.61 -5.91 2.87
C LEU A 127 -18.64 -6.72 2.06
N ILE A 128 -18.19 -7.62 1.18
CA ILE A 128 -19.10 -8.42 0.35
C ILE A 128 -19.73 -9.58 1.12
N THR A 129 -19.03 -10.16 2.10
CA THR A 129 -19.55 -11.27 2.91
C THR A 129 -20.50 -10.80 4.00
N VAL A 130 -20.26 -9.61 4.55
CA VAL A 130 -21.11 -8.99 5.57
C VAL A 130 -21.32 -7.53 5.20
N SER A 131 -22.43 -7.24 4.53
CA SER A 131 -22.82 -5.88 4.14
C SER A 131 -23.93 -5.30 5.01
N ASN A 132 -24.58 -6.13 5.82
CA ASN A 132 -25.67 -5.71 6.69
C ASN A 132 -25.12 -4.94 7.89
N PHE A 133 -25.72 -3.78 8.21
CA PHE A 133 -25.35 -2.91 9.34
C PHE A 133 -23.95 -2.30 9.27
N THR A 134 -23.37 -2.21 8.07
CA THR A 134 -22.08 -1.56 7.83
C THR A 134 -22.14 -0.08 8.21
N LYS A 135 -21.07 0.38 8.85
CA LYS A 135 -20.84 1.78 9.23
C LYS A 135 -19.64 2.36 8.49
N TYR A 136 -19.41 3.66 8.68
CA TYR A 136 -18.39 4.42 7.96
C TYR A 136 -16.96 3.85 8.10
N GLY A 137 -16.62 3.20 9.22
CA GLY A 137 -15.27 2.67 9.45
C GLY A 137 -14.81 1.69 8.38
N LEU A 138 -15.67 0.75 7.98
CA LEU A 138 -15.31 -0.24 6.95
C LEU A 138 -14.98 0.41 5.60
N TYR A 139 -15.60 1.54 5.25
CA TYR A 139 -15.29 2.28 4.03
C TYR A 139 -13.97 3.04 4.13
N ILE A 140 -13.63 3.55 5.31
CA ILE A 140 -12.32 4.17 5.56
C ILE A 140 -11.22 3.11 5.41
N ALA A 141 -11.38 1.93 6.01
CA ALA A 141 -10.47 0.80 5.82
C ALA A 141 -10.34 0.41 4.34
N LEU A 142 -11.44 0.38 3.58
CA LEU A 142 -11.40 0.01 2.16
C LEU A 142 -10.56 1.01 1.35
N VAL A 143 -10.79 2.30 1.58
CA VAL A 143 -10.03 3.37 0.92
C VAL A 143 -8.57 3.33 1.34
N ALA A 144 -8.28 3.23 2.64
CA ALA A 144 -6.92 3.14 3.17
C ALA A 144 -6.18 1.91 2.62
N GLY A 145 -6.85 0.75 2.55
CA GLY A 145 -6.31 -0.47 1.93
C GLY A 145 -5.98 -0.27 0.45
N ALA A 146 -6.82 0.43 -0.31
CA ALA A 146 -6.54 0.76 -1.70
C ALA A 146 -5.29 1.64 -1.84
N PHE A 147 -5.11 2.62 -0.93
CA PHE A 147 -3.89 3.43 -0.88
C PHE A 147 -2.66 2.57 -0.53
N LEU A 148 -2.75 1.61 0.40
CA LEU A 148 -1.64 0.69 0.69
C LEU A 148 -1.25 -0.15 -0.54
N ALA A 149 -2.24 -0.76 -1.19
CA ALA A 149 -2.03 -1.54 -2.40
C ALA A 149 -1.40 -0.71 -3.54
N TYR A 150 -1.88 0.52 -3.76
CA TYR A 150 -1.31 1.44 -4.74
C TYR A 150 0.12 1.86 -4.38
N GLY A 151 0.41 2.07 -3.10
CA GLY A 151 1.76 2.32 -2.59
C GLY A 151 2.73 1.18 -2.93
N GLY A 152 2.30 -0.07 -2.74
CA GLY A 152 3.06 -1.25 -3.15
C GLY A 152 3.32 -1.32 -4.66
N TRP A 153 2.31 -0.98 -5.47
CA TRP A 153 2.43 -0.94 -6.94
C TRP A 153 3.44 0.10 -7.40
N MET A 154 3.43 1.30 -6.81
CA MET A 154 4.43 2.33 -7.10
C MET A 154 5.84 1.88 -6.75
N LYS A 155 6.03 1.18 -5.61
CA LYS A 155 7.33 0.63 -5.22
C LYS A 155 7.81 -0.48 -6.16
N LEU A 156 6.89 -1.28 -6.70
CA LEU A 156 7.21 -2.30 -7.68
C LEU A 156 7.72 -1.67 -8.98
N GLN A 157 7.08 -0.61 -9.45
CA GLN A 157 7.51 0.12 -10.65
C GLN A 157 8.82 0.89 -10.46
N ALA A 158 9.04 1.53 -9.31
CA ALA A 158 10.24 2.34 -9.06
C ALA A 158 11.55 1.54 -9.08
N LYS A 159 11.49 0.22 -8.86
CA LYS A 159 12.63 -0.71 -8.95
C LYS A 159 12.62 -1.56 -10.23
N SER A 160 11.75 -1.26 -11.19
CA SER A 160 11.73 -1.86 -12.53
C SER A 160 12.52 -0.99 -13.52
#